data_AF-A0A9P8TYQ9-F1
#
_entry.id   AF-A0A9P8TYQ9-F1
#
_cell.length_a   1.000
_cell.length_b   1.000
_cell.length_c   1.000
_cell.angle_alpha   90.00
_cell.angle_beta   90.00
_cell.angle_gamma   90.00
#
_symmetry.space_group_name_H-M   'P 1'
#
loop_
_entity.id
_entity.type
_entity.pdbx_description
1 polymer ?
#
loop_
_entity_poly.entity_id
_entity_poly.type
_entity_poly.pdbx_seq_one_letter_code
_entity_poly.pdbx_strand_id
1 'polypeptide(L)'
;MILDNVFRHGHKAAMSVSQTSSDMFKLVGLNVNRWDFLAMGYIVEAPSSVVVVMVPKFTVGDVREVQDRYPFHILSDEWKHWSTQMETKSCFDLYKFRSMELEHVYFKWAEFWRNLCSRAAGPFWATEDQEMDPQTSEGAIPWWLGDHYAINVMGSLKPLGEMWSANQFVGSGNKPHVVPLPLAVEGLRSLMVELYKARAHIRVLHLHDVPLLDRRVLAVMLRGLPHVVMVGVYKCPLIHFGDVIPILDLIHEINIQRREDDMPEIQAFDFYPHFNQGMPYAHENAATYGLSWSPAPMDIAQRGFYAILLKAFMKAKAMGIDLLFSPDHAFMEYLTKIPNTPLGVYGFLDAIYRYLEVKKDDENRANLKLQAIYDIVKPIRMALEGNLADDWPKYYTKEMAKTLLFCSSCGYETFKEFFPANSKSRLQRHRRVCGGCLLQRYLDREMDHFKGYKRRLIDALCPGWDKEAFNEDAPIFEGGVELIRLESTETDRPLPSFPTFIVDGLIRISPYYEPLMRDNKLQFDSLAGLPRLRDFARDPRMRRLCLKVMFLSLKDDVLRRAVLELRNQYPADDKKKGIPAFRTTRIDGGAPDHQDEVQPPNLDGKKSFYDQKEALRVAHWITKKRW
;
A
#
# COMPACT_ATOMS: atom_id res chain seq x y z
N MET A 1 -12.07 15.58 26.38
CA MET A 1 -12.46 14.32 27.05
C MET A 1 -13.51 13.51 26.27
N ILE A 2 -14.71 14.04 26.00
CA ILE A 2 -15.76 13.27 25.26
C ILE A 2 -15.31 12.94 23.82
N LEU A 3 -14.79 13.92 23.08
CA LEU A 3 -14.35 13.69 21.70
C LEU A 3 -13.10 12.81 21.61
N ASP A 4 -12.18 12.91 22.57
CA ASP A 4 -11.04 11.97 22.63
C ASP A 4 -11.53 10.53 22.73
N ASN A 5 -12.60 10.28 23.51
CA ASN A 5 -13.23 8.97 23.58
C ASN A 5 -13.94 8.62 22.27
N VAL A 6 -14.69 9.53 21.64
CA VAL A 6 -15.37 9.25 20.35
C VAL A 6 -14.36 8.84 19.28
N PHE A 7 -13.27 9.59 19.11
CA PHE A 7 -12.24 9.26 18.12
C PHE A 7 -11.43 8.03 18.52
N ARG A 8 -11.25 7.73 19.82
CA ARG A 8 -10.65 6.46 20.27
C ARG A 8 -11.48 5.25 19.86
N HIS A 9 -12.79 5.38 19.65
CA HIS A 9 -13.65 4.31 19.10
C HIS A 9 -13.65 4.25 17.56
N GLY A 10 -12.67 4.88 16.90
CA GLY A 10 -12.48 4.77 15.46
C GLY A 10 -13.21 5.82 14.64
N HIS A 11 -12.89 5.84 13.34
CA HIS A 11 -13.42 6.83 12.40
C HIS A 11 -14.94 6.75 12.25
N LYS A 12 -15.50 5.55 12.21
CA LYS A 12 -16.95 5.37 12.05
C LYS A 12 -17.73 5.94 13.22
N ALA A 13 -17.28 5.74 14.46
CA ALA A 13 -17.92 6.35 15.63
C ALA A 13 -17.94 7.88 15.52
N ALA A 14 -16.81 8.50 15.13
CA ALA A 14 -16.73 9.93 14.88
C ALA A 14 -17.69 10.39 13.77
N MET A 15 -17.79 9.63 12.67
CA MET A 15 -18.71 9.94 11.57
C MET A 15 -20.18 9.80 11.97
N SER A 16 -20.55 8.73 12.69
CA SER A 16 -21.92 8.52 13.16
C SER A 16 -22.38 9.63 14.09
N VAL A 17 -21.53 10.07 15.03
CA VAL A 17 -21.83 11.23 15.89
C VAL A 17 -21.95 12.50 15.06
N SER A 18 -21.08 12.69 14.07
CA SER A 18 -21.13 13.87 13.21
C SER A 18 -22.39 13.91 12.34
N GLN A 19 -22.94 12.75 11.97
CA GLN A 19 -24.14 12.64 11.13
C GLN A 19 -25.46 12.86 11.88
N THR A 20 -25.46 12.90 13.23
CA THR A 20 -26.71 13.06 13.98
C THR A 20 -27.34 14.44 13.83
N SER A 21 -26.53 15.49 13.67
CA SER A 21 -27.01 16.85 13.36
C SER A 21 -25.87 17.73 12.82
N SER A 22 -26.23 18.81 12.12
CA SER A 22 -25.26 19.82 11.65
C SER A 22 -24.47 20.48 12.80
N ASP A 23 -25.09 20.64 13.96
CA ASP A 23 -24.43 21.18 15.15
C ASP A 23 -23.42 20.19 15.72
N MET A 24 -23.74 18.90 15.74
CA MET A 24 -22.80 17.87 16.14
C MET A 24 -21.63 17.74 15.17
N PHE A 25 -21.88 17.84 13.86
CA PHE A 25 -20.79 17.91 12.88
C PHE A 25 -19.82 19.05 13.17
N LYS A 26 -20.34 20.27 13.40
CA LYS A 26 -19.53 21.43 13.76
C LYS A 26 -18.77 21.20 15.07
N LEU A 27 -19.44 20.67 16.09
CA LEU A 27 -18.85 20.43 17.40
C LEU A 27 -17.72 19.41 17.31
N VAL A 28 -17.91 18.29 16.63
CA VAL A 28 -16.87 17.27 16.40
C VAL A 28 -15.70 17.89 15.63
N GLY A 29 -15.97 18.63 14.56
CA GLY A 29 -14.92 19.21 13.71
C GLY A 29 -14.14 20.37 14.34
N LEU A 30 -14.75 21.17 15.21
CA LEU A 30 -14.12 22.34 15.84
C LEU A 30 -13.32 22.02 17.11
N ASN A 31 -13.44 20.81 17.65
CA ASN A 31 -12.84 20.43 18.93
C ASN A 31 -11.79 19.32 18.81
N VAL A 32 -11.28 19.07 17.60
CA VAL A 32 -10.14 18.19 17.35
C VAL A 32 -9.11 18.90 16.49
N ASN A 33 -7.83 18.55 16.65
CA ASN A 33 -6.79 19.12 15.81
C ASN A 33 -6.92 18.56 14.40
N ARG A 34 -7.27 19.42 13.45
CA ARG A 34 -7.42 19.05 12.04
C ARG A 34 -6.27 19.63 11.25
N TRP A 35 -5.33 18.77 10.88
CA TRP A 35 -4.20 19.12 10.05
C TRP A 35 -4.55 18.92 8.57
N ASP A 36 -4.46 19.99 7.79
CA ASP A 36 -4.57 19.94 6.34
C ASP A 36 -3.20 19.68 5.75
N PHE A 37 -3.07 18.53 5.11
CA PHE A 37 -1.83 18.09 4.49
C PHE A 37 -1.37 19.01 3.35
N LEU A 38 -2.31 19.57 2.58
CA LEU A 38 -2.00 20.41 1.42
C LEU A 38 -1.71 21.85 1.82
N ALA A 39 -2.42 22.38 2.82
CA ALA A 39 -2.11 23.68 3.41
C ALA A 39 -0.91 23.64 4.37
N MET A 40 -0.43 22.44 4.73
CA MET A 40 0.70 22.20 5.63
C MET A 40 0.52 22.87 7.00
N GLY A 41 -0.71 22.87 7.50
CA GLY A 41 -1.09 23.59 8.71
C GLY A 41 -2.39 23.11 9.33
N TYR A 42 -2.70 23.58 10.54
CA TYR A 42 -3.97 23.32 11.19
C TYR A 42 -5.10 24.18 10.59
N ILE A 43 -6.18 23.55 10.15
CA ILE A 43 -7.47 24.25 9.89
C ILE A 43 -8.15 24.56 11.22
N VAL A 44 -8.02 23.63 12.17
CA VAL A 44 -8.52 23.77 13.53
C VAL A 44 -7.41 23.32 14.46
N GLU A 45 -6.97 24.25 15.30
CA GLU A 45 -6.08 23.99 16.42
C GLU A 45 -6.92 24.09 17.69
N ALA A 46 -7.26 22.92 18.25
CA ALA A 46 -8.08 22.79 19.43
C ALA A 46 -7.21 22.25 20.59
N PRO A 47 -7.54 22.54 21.85
CA PRO A 47 -6.88 21.93 23.01
C PRO A 47 -7.29 20.46 23.18
N SER A 48 -7.01 19.64 22.17
CA SER A 48 -7.38 18.22 22.05
C SER A 48 -6.12 17.35 21.90
N SER A 49 -6.22 16.12 22.40
CA SER A 49 -5.18 15.10 22.20
C SER A 49 -5.36 14.30 20.90
N VAL A 50 -6.40 14.61 20.13
CA VAL A 50 -6.71 13.98 18.85
C VAL A 50 -6.14 14.83 17.73
N VAL A 51 -5.36 14.20 16.86
CA VAL A 51 -4.89 14.78 15.59
C VAL A 51 -5.48 13.98 14.44
N VAL A 52 -6.22 14.66 13.58
CA VAL A 52 -6.74 14.13 12.32
C VAL A 52 -6.02 14.82 11.17
N VAL A 53 -5.20 14.07 10.46
CA VAL A 53 -4.55 14.50 9.22
C VAL A 53 -5.46 14.18 8.06
N MET A 54 -5.79 15.19 7.26
CA MET A 54 -6.68 15.06 6.11
C MET A 54 -6.01 15.64 4.86
N VAL A 55 -6.36 15.07 3.71
CA VAL A 55 -5.95 15.57 2.40
C VAL A 55 -7.21 16.03 1.67
N PRO A 56 -7.45 17.35 1.56
CA PRO A 56 -8.58 17.87 0.79
C PRO A 56 -8.51 17.40 -0.66
N LYS A 57 -9.66 17.07 -1.24
CA LYS A 57 -9.78 16.76 -2.67
C LYS A 57 -10.25 18.00 -3.40
N PHE A 58 -9.46 18.44 -4.37
CA PHE A 58 -9.78 19.56 -5.24
C PHE A 58 -10.10 19.05 -6.64
N THR A 59 -10.95 19.79 -7.34
CA THR A 59 -11.11 19.70 -8.78
C THR A 59 -10.19 20.71 -9.47
N VAL A 60 -9.95 20.52 -10.77
CA VAL A 60 -9.23 21.49 -11.61
C VAL A 60 -9.89 22.87 -11.56
N GLY A 61 -11.22 22.92 -11.49
CA GLY A 61 -12.00 24.16 -11.36
C GLY A 61 -11.70 24.89 -10.06
N ASP A 62 -11.63 24.17 -8.93
CA ASP A 62 -11.32 24.76 -7.61
C ASP A 62 -9.93 25.42 -7.59
N VAL A 63 -8.97 24.87 -8.33
CA VAL A 63 -7.62 25.44 -8.46
C VAL A 63 -7.63 26.63 -9.41
N ARG A 64 -8.33 26.54 -10.55
CA ARG A 64 -8.46 27.65 -11.52
C ARG A 64 -9.20 28.86 -10.94
N GLU A 65 -10.13 28.68 -10.00
CA GLU A 65 -10.81 29.79 -9.33
C GLU A 65 -9.82 30.80 -8.71
N VAL A 66 -8.66 30.32 -8.24
CA VAL A 66 -7.61 31.18 -7.71
C VAL A 66 -6.97 32.02 -8.80
N GLN A 67 -6.83 31.51 -10.02
CA GLN A 67 -6.37 32.29 -11.17
C GLN A 67 -7.32 33.44 -11.50
N ASP A 68 -8.63 33.18 -11.44
CA ASP A 68 -9.65 34.20 -11.68
C ASP A 68 -9.66 35.27 -10.58
N ARG A 69 -9.43 34.86 -9.34
CA ARG A 69 -9.35 35.75 -8.17
C ARG A 69 -8.08 36.59 -8.14
N TYR A 70 -6.96 36.02 -8.60
CA TYR A 70 -5.64 36.64 -8.63
C TYR A 70 -5.09 36.63 -10.07
N PRO A 71 -5.55 37.55 -10.94
CA PRO A 71 -5.25 37.53 -12.37
C PRO A 71 -3.83 38.05 -12.69
N PHE A 72 -2.83 37.58 -11.95
CA PHE A 72 -1.43 37.86 -12.20
C PHE A 72 -0.87 36.85 -13.21
N HIS A 73 0.10 37.28 -14.01
CA HIS A 73 0.82 36.35 -14.86
C HIS A 73 1.64 35.39 -13.98
N ILE A 74 1.56 34.09 -14.24
CA ILE A 74 2.27 33.06 -13.46
C ILE A 74 3.77 33.38 -13.47
N LEU A 75 4.39 33.37 -12.29
CA LEU A 75 5.81 33.73 -12.04
C LEU A 75 6.18 35.21 -12.27
N SER A 76 5.23 36.12 -12.47
CA SER A 76 5.51 37.57 -12.41
C SER A 76 5.98 38.01 -11.01
N ASP A 77 6.50 39.23 -10.89
CA ASP A 77 6.91 39.75 -9.59
C ASP A 77 5.71 39.96 -8.66
N GLU A 78 4.52 40.33 -9.19
CA GLU A 78 3.29 40.38 -8.40
C GLU A 78 2.88 38.98 -7.93
N TRP A 79 2.99 37.98 -8.81
CA TRP A 79 2.69 36.59 -8.48
C TRP A 79 3.60 36.10 -7.34
N LYS A 80 4.91 36.30 -7.44
CA LYS A 80 5.87 35.93 -6.38
C LYS A 80 5.59 36.69 -5.08
N HIS A 81 5.32 37.99 -5.16
CA HIS A 81 4.98 38.80 -4.01
C HIS A 81 3.75 38.26 -3.28
N TRP A 82 2.69 37.92 -4.01
CA TRP A 82 1.48 37.33 -3.44
C TRP A 82 1.69 35.92 -2.90
N SER A 83 2.47 35.08 -3.58
CA SER A 83 2.86 33.76 -3.10
C SER A 83 3.54 33.85 -1.73
N THR A 84 4.53 34.75 -1.58
CA THR A 84 5.20 35.01 -0.29
C THR A 84 4.26 35.58 0.77
N GLN A 85 3.34 36.48 0.39
CA GLN A 85 2.33 36.97 1.33
C GLN A 85 1.38 35.86 1.82
N MET A 86 0.93 34.99 0.92
CA MET A 86 0.06 33.87 1.25
C MET A 86 0.75 32.86 2.16
N GLU A 87 2.04 32.59 1.92
CA GLU A 87 2.88 31.76 2.79
C GLU A 87 3.00 32.36 4.20
N THR A 88 3.27 33.66 4.28
CA THR A 88 3.40 34.37 5.57
C THR A 88 2.08 34.39 6.34
N LYS A 89 0.94 34.46 5.65
CA LYS A 89 -0.40 34.50 6.23
C LYS A 89 -1.05 33.12 6.41
N SER A 90 -0.35 32.04 6.07
CA SER A 90 -0.89 30.67 6.06
C SER A 90 -2.22 30.56 5.31
N CYS A 91 -2.33 31.20 4.14
CA CYS A 91 -3.57 31.23 3.35
C CYS A 91 -3.84 29.86 2.71
N PHE A 92 -5.07 29.36 2.82
CA PHE A 92 -5.48 28.07 2.24
C PHE A 92 -5.36 28.01 0.70
N ASP A 93 -5.41 29.16 0.01
CA ASP A 93 -5.24 29.20 -1.44
C ASP A 93 -3.77 29.07 -1.88
N LEU A 94 -2.80 29.13 -0.96
CA LEU A 94 -1.37 28.97 -1.26
C LEU A 94 -1.10 27.66 -2.01
N TYR A 95 -1.71 26.57 -1.60
CA TYR A 95 -1.56 25.26 -2.26
C TYR A 95 -1.98 25.31 -3.73
N LYS A 96 -3.11 25.97 -4.02
CA LYS A 96 -3.66 26.08 -5.37
C LYS A 96 -2.74 26.94 -6.23
N PHE A 97 -2.24 28.04 -5.68
CA PHE A 97 -1.27 28.93 -6.32
C PHE A 97 0.02 28.18 -6.69
N ARG A 98 0.60 27.45 -5.73
CA ARG A 98 1.83 26.65 -5.94
C ARG A 98 1.62 25.48 -6.89
N SER A 99 0.41 24.90 -6.93
CA SER A 99 0.07 23.86 -7.91
C SER A 99 0.12 24.40 -9.34
N MET A 100 -0.33 25.65 -9.57
CA MET A 100 -0.23 26.32 -10.87
C MET A 100 1.20 26.68 -11.24
N GLU A 101 1.98 27.20 -10.28
CA GLU A 101 3.41 27.47 -10.47
C GLU A 101 4.16 26.23 -10.95
N LEU A 102 3.92 25.09 -10.28
CA LEU A 102 4.61 23.85 -10.59
C LEU A 102 4.31 23.35 -12.00
N GLU A 103 3.07 23.47 -12.49
CA GLU A 103 2.78 23.11 -13.88
C GLU A 103 3.54 23.96 -14.90
N HIS A 104 3.76 25.24 -14.61
CA HIS A 104 4.62 26.09 -15.45
C HIS A 104 6.10 25.69 -15.35
N VAL A 105 6.58 25.36 -14.15
CA VAL A 105 7.94 24.83 -13.93
C VAL A 105 8.14 23.54 -14.70
N TYR A 106 7.18 22.60 -14.65
CA TYR A 106 7.24 21.34 -15.37
C TYR A 106 7.36 21.55 -16.86
N PHE A 107 6.56 22.47 -17.41
CA PHE A 107 6.64 22.84 -18.82
C PHE A 107 8.02 23.39 -19.22
N LYS A 108 8.55 24.35 -18.46
CA LYS A 108 9.87 24.95 -18.75
C LYS A 108 11.01 23.92 -18.66
N TRP A 109 10.89 23.00 -17.72
CA TRP A 109 11.84 21.90 -17.59
C TRP A 109 11.71 20.90 -18.73
N ALA A 110 10.49 20.62 -19.18
CA ALA A 110 10.27 19.79 -20.35
C ALA A 110 10.89 20.40 -21.62
N GLU A 111 10.71 21.70 -21.85
CA GLU A 111 11.37 22.44 -22.95
C GLU A 111 12.89 22.29 -22.89
N PHE A 112 13.48 22.55 -21.71
CA PHE A 112 14.91 22.48 -21.51
C PHE A 112 15.45 21.07 -21.78
N TRP A 113 14.88 20.05 -21.14
CA TRP A 113 15.37 18.68 -21.24
C TRP A 113 15.12 18.05 -22.61
N ARG A 114 14.01 18.38 -23.28
CA ARG A 114 13.77 17.96 -24.66
C ARG A 114 14.94 18.36 -25.57
N ASN A 115 15.43 19.59 -25.44
CA ASN A 115 16.51 20.09 -26.29
C ASN A 115 17.85 19.39 -26.03
N LEU A 116 18.04 18.84 -24.83
CA LEU A 116 19.26 18.11 -24.45
C LEU A 116 19.18 16.61 -24.74
N CYS A 117 17.98 16.03 -24.66
CA CYS A 117 17.73 14.62 -24.97
C CYS A 117 17.51 14.42 -26.47
N SER A 118 18.44 14.78 -27.35
CA SER A 118 18.23 14.62 -28.80
C SER A 118 18.11 13.15 -29.20
N ARG A 119 17.23 12.84 -30.16
CA ARG A 119 17.09 11.49 -30.73
C ARG A 119 16.94 11.52 -32.25
N ALA A 120 17.98 11.09 -32.97
CA ALA A 120 18.04 11.06 -34.43
C ALA A 120 17.29 9.85 -35.01
N ALA A 121 17.24 8.73 -34.28
CA ALA A 121 16.56 7.51 -34.70
C ALA A 121 15.02 7.63 -34.75
N GLY A 122 14.45 8.79 -34.39
CA GLY A 122 13.01 8.97 -34.21
C GLY A 122 12.53 8.47 -32.84
N PRO A 123 11.21 8.38 -32.61
CA PRO A 123 10.67 8.12 -31.28
C PRO A 123 11.03 6.73 -30.77
N PHE A 124 11.46 6.61 -29.51
CA PHE A 124 12.10 5.36 -29.03
C PHE A 124 11.17 4.13 -29.04
N TRP A 125 9.88 4.32 -28.80
CA TRP A 125 8.90 3.24 -28.84
C TRP A 125 8.64 2.73 -30.26
N ALA A 126 8.99 3.51 -31.28
CA ALA A 126 8.84 3.14 -32.68
C ALA A 126 10.02 2.32 -33.19
N THR A 127 11.21 2.58 -32.63
CA THR A 127 12.46 1.93 -33.03
C THR A 127 12.76 0.67 -32.23
N GLU A 128 12.06 0.43 -31.11
CA GLU A 128 12.38 -0.57 -30.08
C GLU A 128 13.78 -0.44 -29.44
N ASP A 129 14.59 0.48 -29.94
CA ASP A 129 15.91 0.83 -29.44
C ASP A 129 15.82 1.54 -28.08
N GLN A 130 16.24 0.81 -27.05
CA GLN A 130 16.35 1.28 -25.67
C GLN A 130 17.70 1.94 -25.38
N GLU A 131 18.66 1.90 -26.31
CA GLU A 131 19.94 2.58 -26.16
C GLU A 131 19.74 4.09 -26.17
N MET A 132 20.64 4.77 -25.48
CA MET A 132 20.67 6.23 -25.46
C MET A 132 21.27 6.72 -26.77
N ASP A 133 20.60 7.68 -27.41
CA ASP A 133 21.11 8.27 -28.64
C ASP A 133 22.43 9.00 -28.35
N PRO A 134 23.50 8.77 -29.14
CA PRO A 134 24.79 9.45 -28.97
C PRO A 134 24.72 10.98 -29.04
N GLN A 135 23.65 11.54 -29.63
CA GLN A 135 23.41 13.00 -29.68
C GLN A 135 22.82 13.56 -28.38
N THR A 136 22.43 12.70 -27.43
CA THR A 136 22.02 13.13 -26.09
C THR A 136 23.17 13.87 -25.43
N SER A 137 22.93 15.11 -25.02
CA SER A 137 23.93 15.91 -24.33
C SER A 137 24.39 15.24 -23.04
N GLU A 138 25.69 15.25 -22.78
CA GLU A 138 26.27 14.73 -21.53
C GLU A 138 25.61 15.35 -20.28
N GLY A 139 25.10 16.59 -20.36
CA GLY A 139 24.40 17.23 -19.24
C GLY A 139 23.08 16.57 -18.84
N ALA A 140 22.42 15.83 -19.74
CA ALA A 140 21.18 15.12 -19.45
C ALA A 140 21.39 13.81 -18.68
N ILE A 141 22.55 13.16 -18.86
CA ILE A 141 22.83 11.83 -18.31
C ILE A 141 22.86 11.85 -16.77
N PRO A 142 23.59 12.77 -16.10
CA PRO A 142 23.61 12.87 -14.64
C PRO A 142 22.25 13.27 -14.09
N TRP A 143 21.49 14.11 -14.80
CA TRP A 143 20.18 14.58 -14.35
C TRP A 143 19.17 13.43 -14.26
N TRP A 144 19.10 12.62 -15.31
CA TRP A 144 18.21 11.47 -15.33
C TRP A 144 18.78 10.28 -14.55
N LEU A 145 19.99 10.36 -13.98
CA LEU A 145 20.63 9.35 -13.11
C LEU A 145 20.63 7.93 -13.72
N GLY A 146 20.82 7.82 -15.03
CA GLY A 146 20.75 6.53 -15.74
C GLY A 146 19.32 6.00 -15.96
N ASP A 147 18.29 6.84 -15.77
CA ASP A 147 16.93 6.54 -16.22
C ASP A 147 16.83 6.73 -17.74
N HIS A 148 17.31 5.73 -18.48
CA HIS A 148 17.32 5.74 -19.95
C HIS A 148 15.91 5.90 -20.52
N TYR A 149 14.91 5.34 -19.84
CA TYR A 149 13.52 5.48 -20.23
C TYR A 149 13.08 6.94 -20.23
N ALA A 150 13.42 7.69 -19.18
CA ALA A 150 13.07 9.10 -19.10
C ALA A 150 13.78 9.96 -20.16
N ILE A 151 15.08 9.72 -20.40
CA ILE A 151 15.84 10.38 -21.48
C ILE A 151 15.15 10.15 -22.83
N ASN A 152 14.80 8.89 -23.10
CA ASN A 152 14.16 8.49 -24.35
C ASN A 152 12.77 9.10 -24.53
N VAL A 153 11.98 9.19 -23.44
CA VAL A 153 10.70 9.88 -23.42
C VAL A 153 10.87 11.36 -23.75
N MET A 154 11.77 12.05 -23.06
CA MET A 154 12.00 13.49 -23.28
C MET A 154 12.45 13.79 -24.70
N GLY A 155 13.33 12.96 -25.26
CA GLY A 155 13.85 13.15 -26.61
C GLY A 155 12.87 12.90 -27.74
N SER A 156 11.79 12.21 -27.44
CA SER A 156 10.76 11.88 -28.43
C SER A 156 9.62 12.91 -28.48
N LEU A 157 9.63 13.91 -27.61
CA LEU A 157 8.65 14.99 -27.61
C LEU A 157 8.82 15.88 -28.84
N LYS A 158 7.70 16.24 -29.49
CA LYS A 158 7.70 17.32 -30.50
C LYS A 158 8.08 18.66 -29.85
N PRO A 159 8.57 19.64 -30.64
CA PRO A 159 8.79 20.99 -30.12
C PRO A 159 7.56 21.49 -29.36
N LEU A 160 7.80 21.97 -28.14
CA LEU A 160 6.77 22.53 -27.28
C LEU A 160 6.66 24.04 -27.59
N GLY A 161 5.45 24.52 -27.86
CA GLY A 161 5.20 25.90 -28.33
C GLY A 161 4.89 26.89 -27.20
N GLU A 162 3.70 26.76 -26.60
CA GLU A 162 3.24 27.68 -25.54
C GLU A 162 3.05 26.98 -24.18
N MET A 163 2.32 25.86 -24.22
CA MET A 163 2.10 24.96 -23.09
C MET A 163 1.92 23.55 -23.65
N TRP A 164 2.36 22.56 -22.90
CA TRP A 164 2.12 21.16 -23.20
C TRP A 164 0.63 20.82 -23.06
N SER A 165 0.07 20.09 -24.03
CA SER A 165 -1.34 19.71 -24.10
C SER A 165 -1.80 18.87 -22.90
N ALA A 166 -0.86 18.17 -22.28
CA ALA A 166 -1.09 17.32 -21.12
C ALA A 166 -1.11 18.08 -19.78
N ASN A 167 -1.05 19.42 -19.79
CA ASN A 167 -1.25 20.25 -18.60
C ASN A 167 -2.54 19.80 -17.86
N GLN A 168 -2.42 19.52 -16.55
CA GLN A 168 -3.54 18.99 -15.78
C GLN A 168 -4.73 19.95 -15.69
N PHE A 169 -4.48 21.25 -15.86
CA PHE A 169 -5.48 22.30 -15.97
C PHE A 169 -5.95 22.50 -17.41
N VAL A 170 -5.95 21.48 -18.27
CA VAL A 170 -6.63 21.48 -19.57
C VAL A 170 -7.86 20.58 -19.49
N GLY A 171 -8.95 21.02 -20.13
CA GLY A 171 -10.23 20.29 -20.14
C GLY A 171 -11.20 20.72 -19.04
N SER A 172 -12.08 19.79 -18.65
CA SER A 172 -13.20 20.04 -17.72
C SER A 172 -12.73 20.49 -16.34
N GLY A 173 -13.40 21.51 -15.79
CA GLY A 173 -13.17 21.95 -14.41
C GLY A 173 -13.50 20.88 -13.36
N ASN A 174 -14.40 19.94 -13.67
CA ASN A 174 -14.81 18.90 -12.72
C ASN A 174 -13.80 17.75 -12.58
N LYS A 175 -12.73 17.76 -13.37
CA LYS A 175 -11.65 16.78 -13.31
C LYS A 175 -10.99 16.81 -11.92
N PRO A 176 -10.74 15.65 -11.27
CA PRO A 176 -9.95 15.61 -10.03
C PRO A 176 -8.55 16.18 -10.25
N HIS A 177 -8.13 17.09 -9.37
CA HIS A 177 -6.79 17.64 -9.35
C HIS A 177 -5.81 16.60 -8.78
N VAL A 178 -4.66 16.41 -9.43
CA VAL A 178 -3.64 15.46 -8.97
C VAL A 178 -2.57 16.23 -8.22
N VAL A 179 -2.41 15.94 -6.93
CA VAL A 179 -1.42 16.58 -6.07
C VAL A 179 -0.01 16.41 -6.68
N PRO A 180 0.70 17.51 -6.97
CA PRO A 180 2.08 17.45 -7.42
C PRO A 180 2.98 16.75 -6.39
N LEU A 181 3.85 15.84 -6.84
CA LEU A 181 4.73 15.08 -5.94
C LEU A 181 5.67 15.97 -5.11
N PRO A 182 6.23 17.08 -5.62
CA PRO A 182 7.00 18.02 -4.80
C PRO A 182 6.22 18.58 -3.61
N LEU A 183 4.95 18.95 -3.81
CA LEU A 183 4.09 19.44 -2.73
C LEU A 183 3.73 18.31 -1.76
N ALA A 184 3.58 17.08 -2.25
CA ALA A 184 3.36 15.93 -1.39
C ALA A 184 4.57 15.62 -0.49
N VAL A 185 5.80 15.71 -1.01
CA VAL A 185 7.04 15.53 -0.22
C VAL A 185 7.17 16.63 0.83
N GLU A 186 6.89 17.88 0.45
CA GLU A 186 6.94 19.01 1.35
C GLU A 186 5.87 18.92 2.45
N GLY A 187 4.63 18.58 2.09
CA GLY A 187 3.54 18.36 3.03
C GLY A 187 3.84 17.23 4.00
N LEU A 188 4.45 16.13 3.51
CA LEU A 188 4.92 15.05 4.37
C LEU A 188 5.99 15.54 5.34
N ARG A 189 7.01 16.27 4.87
CA ARG A 189 8.03 16.83 5.75
C ARG A 189 7.44 17.75 6.82
N SER A 190 6.54 18.65 6.43
CA SER A 190 5.87 19.59 7.34
C SER A 190 5.05 18.85 8.38
N LEU A 191 4.31 17.81 7.98
CA LEU A 191 3.60 16.92 8.89
C LEU A 191 4.55 16.23 9.88
N MET A 192 5.67 15.67 9.42
CA MET A 192 6.65 15.00 10.29
C MET A 192 7.25 15.96 11.33
N VAL A 193 7.54 17.19 10.91
CA VAL A 193 8.02 18.26 11.80
C VAL A 193 6.95 18.61 12.84
N GLU A 194 5.69 18.71 12.42
CA GLU A 194 4.60 19.06 13.34
C GLU A 194 4.32 17.94 14.35
N LEU A 195 4.22 16.70 13.89
CA LEU A 195 4.07 15.54 14.77
C LEU A 195 5.19 15.48 15.80
N TYR A 196 6.43 15.81 15.40
CA TYR A 196 7.53 15.91 16.35
C TYR A 196 7.31 17.00 17.39
N LYS A 197 6.86 18.20 17.00
CA LYS A 197 6.60 19.30 17.93
C LYS A 197 5.48 18.95 18.91
N ALA A 198 4.38 18.43 18.41
CA ALA A 198 3.18 18.11 19.17
C ALA A 198 3.24 16.75 19.91
N ARG A 199 4.30 15.96 19.73
CA ARG A 199 4.43 14.56 20.22
C ARG A 199 4.07 14.31 21.68
N ALA A 200 4.24 15.30 22.55
CA ALA A 200 3.97 15.20 23.98
C ALA A 200 2.46 15.11 24.30
N HIS A 201 1.60 15.53 23.38
CA HIS A 201 0.16 15.70 23.64
C HIS A 201 -0.74 14.82 22.76
N ILE A 202 -0.19 14.21 21.71
CA ILE A 202 -0.96 13.38 20.78
C ILE A 202 -1.23 12.02 21.43
N ARG A 203 -2.52 11.70 21.62
CA ARG A 203 -2.99 10.39 22.09
C ARG A 203 -3.72 9.59 21.02
N VAL A 204 -4.37 10.28 20.08
CA VAL A 204 -5.10 9.64 18.97
C VAL A 204 -4.61 10.26 17.67
N LEU A 205 -4.15 9.42 16.73
CA LEU A 205 -3.66 9.87 15.43
C LEU A 205 -4.46 9.21 14.31
N HIS A 206 -5.16 10.01 13.51
CA HIS A 206 -5.86 9.56 12.31
C HIS A 206 -5.18 10.10 11.06
N LEU A 207 -4.87 9.23 10.11
CA LEU A 207 -4.22 9.55 8.84
C LEU A 207 -5.16 9.21 7.67
N HIS A 208 -5.72 10.22 7.01
CA HIS A 208 -6.67 10.06 5.92
C HIS A 208 -6.07 10.45 4.58
N ASP A 209 -6.03 9.49 3.64
CA ASP A 209 -5.62 9.68 2.24
C ASP A 209 -4.21 10.30 2.06
N VAL A 210 -3.34 10.24 3.09
CA VAL A 210 -2.03 10.90 3.11
C VAL A 210 -1.14 10.38 1.98
N PRO A 211 -0.73 11.24 1.01
CA PRO A 211 0.13 10.81 -0.08
C PRO A 211 1.52 10.49 0.45
N LEU A 212 2.21 9.55 -0.21
CA LEU A 212 3.56 9.11 0.18
C LEU A 212 3.65 8.47 1.58
N LEU A 213 2.55 8.30 2.30
CA LEU A 213 2.52 7.52 3.53
C LEU A 213 2.54 6.03 3.18
N ASP A 214 3.66 5.38 3.47
CA ASP A 214 3.77 3.92 3.50
C ASP A 214 4.11 3.44 4.92
N ARG A 215 4.27 2.13 5.10
CA ARG A 215 4.55 1.50 6.40
C ARG A 215 5.84 2.02 7.06
N ARG A 216 6.83 2.46 6.27
CA ARG A 216 8.12 2.96 6.78
C ARG A 216 7.92 4.35 7.35
N VAL A 217 7.26 5.22 6.61
CA VAL A 217 6.91 6.57 7.09
C VAL A 217 6.04 6.48 8.35
N LEU A 218 5.07 5.56 8.38
CA LEU A 218 4.25 5.31 9.56
C LEU A 218 5.08 4.84 10.76
N ALA A 219 6.06 3.94 10.55
CA ALA A 219 6.98 3.51 11.60
C ALA A 219 7.81 4.66 12.17
N VAL A 220 8.32 5.55 11.31
CA VAL A 220 9.02 6.76 11.76
C VAL A 220 8.10 7.63 12.62
N MET A 221 6.85 7.85 12.21
CA MET A 221 5.86 8.62 12.98
C MET A 221 5.60 7.98 14.35
N LEU A 222 5.19 6.71 14.40
CA LEU A 222 4.74 6.07 15.64
C LEU A 222 5.86 5.88 16.67
N ARG A 223 7.09 5.55 16.24
CA ARG A 223 8.28 5.49 17.12
C ARG A 223 8.61 6.86 17.75
N GLY A 224 8.20 7.95 17.11
CA GLY A 224 8.42 9.32 17.59
C GLY A 224 7.29 9.92 18.44
N LEU A 225 6.18 9.20 18.61
CA LEU A 225 4.95 9.68 19.26
C LEU A 225 4.63 8.86 20.52
N PRO A 226 5.25 9.18 21.66
CA PRO A 226 5.31 8.25 22.79
C PRO A 226 3.99 8.10 23.58
N HIS A 227 3.01 8.98 23.38
CA HIS A 227 1.73 8.95 24.10
C HIS A 227 0.53 8.49 23.24
N VAL A 228 0.76 8.11 21.99
CA VAL A 228 -0.30 7.62 21.10
C VAL A 228 -0.81 6.28 21.62
N VAL A 229 -2.10 6.19 21.92
CA VAL A 229 -2.79 4.96 22.37
C VAL A 229 -3.67 4.37 21.29
N MET A 230 -4.01 5.14 20.25
CA MET A 230 -4.84 4.72 19.15
C MET A 230 -4.34 5.32 17.83
N VAL A 231 -4.20 4.47 16.82
CA VAL A 231 -3.82 4.87 15.47
C VAL A 231 -4.90 4.46 14.46
N GLY A 232 -5.27 5.41 13.60
CA GLY A 232 -6.19 5.22 12.49
C GLY A 232 -5.50 5.48 11.16
N VAL A 233 -5.55 4.54 10.21
CA VAL A 233 -4.97 4.71 8.86
C VAL A 233 -6.03 4.41 7.83
N TYR A 234 -6.37 5.39 6.98
CA TYR A 234 -7.51 5.32 6.09
C TYR A 234 -7.12 5.69 4.66
N LYS A 235 -7.26 4.74 3.73
CA LYS A 235 -7.15 4.91 2.27
C LYS A 235 -5.84 5.53 1.75
N CYS A 236 -4.77 5.48 2.54
CA CYS A 236 -3.47 6.04 2.17
C CYS A 236 -2.89 5.29 0.95
N PRO A 237 -2.55 5.96 -0.18
CA PRO A 237 -2.32 5.28 -1.47
C PRO A 237 -1.19 4.24 -1.52
N LEU A 238 -0.19 4.32 -0.63
CA LEU A 238 0.92 3.37 -0.57
C LEU A 238 0.75 2.30 0.53
N ILE A 239 -0.31 2.39 1.33
CA ILE A 239 -0.67 1.39 2.35
C ILE A 239 -1.66 0.41 1.75
N HIS A 240 -1.26 -0.86 1.66
CA HIS A 240 -2.11 -1.92 1.11
C HIS A 240 -2.47 -2.96 2.17
N PHE A 241 -3.37 -3.89 1.81
CA PHE A 241 -3.92 -4.89 2.73
C PHE A 241 -2.86 -5.65 3.54
N GLY A 242 -1.80 -6.10 2.85
CA GLY A 242 -0.72 -6.84 3.50
C GLY A 242 0.02 -6.08 4.61
N ASP A 243 -0.04 -4.74 4.62
CA ASP A 243 0.68 -3.91 5.59
C ASP A 243 0.13 -4.03 7.01
N VAL A 244 -1.05 -4.65 7.17
CA VAL A 244 -1.57 -5.00 8.49
C VAL A 244 -0.57 -5.82 9.32
N ILE A 245 0.22 -6.70 8.69
CA ILE A 245 1.19 -7.55 9.39
C ILE A 245 2.38 -6.74 9.93
N PRO A 246 3.18 -6.04 9.09
CA PRO A 246 4.30 -5.24 9.59
C PRO A 246 3.84 -4.12 10.52
N ILE A 247 2.61 -3.60 10.39
CA ILE A 247 2.09 -2.59 11.33
C ILE A 247 1.75 -3.20 12.70
N LEU A 248 1.20 -4.42 12.75
CA LEU A 248 1.01 -5.12 14.02
C LEU A 248 2.37 -5.46 14.68
N ASP A 249 3.37 -5.83 13.88
CA ASP A 249 4.74 -6.06 14.35
C ASP A 249 5.37 -4.78 14.91
N LEU A 250 5.18 -3.65 14.23
CA LEU A 250 5.59 -2.33 14.72
C LEU A 250 4.90 -1.96 16.04
N ILE A 251 3.59 -2.19 16.16
CA ILE A 251 2.85 -1.90 17.40
C ILE A 251 3.41 -2.75 18.55
N HIS A 252 3.73 -4.02 18.29
CA HIS A 252 4.35 -4.90 19.27
C HIS A 252 5.71 -4.39 19.74
N GLU A 253 6.62 -4.11 18.80
CA GLU A 253 7.95 -3.52 19.05
C GLU A 253 7.83 -2.27 19.94
N ILE A 254 6.96 -1.33 19.54
CA ILE A 254 6.74 -0.08 20.29
C ILE A 254 6.20 -0.37 21.70
N ASN A 255 5.23 -1.27 21.84
CA ASN A 255 4.62 -1.56 23.14
C ASN A 255 5.60 -2.28 24.08
N ILE A 256 6.52 -3.11 23.56
CA ILE A 256 7.62 -3.67 24.37
C ILE A 256 8.44 -2.53 24.98
N GLN A 257 8.95 -1.65 24.12
CA GLN A 257 9.77 -0.53 24.56
C GLN A 257 9.01 0.37 25.55
N ARG A 258 7.74 0.66 25.29
CA ARG A 258 6.93 1.50 26.18
C ARG A 258 6.65 0.87 27.53
N ARG A 259 6.49 -0.45 27.62
CA ARG A 259 6.37 -1.13 28.92
C ARG A 259 7.66 -1.00 29.74
N GLU A 260 8.81 -1.07 29.10
CA GLU A 260 10.11 -0.87 29.77
C GLU A 260 10.27 0.57 30.27
N ASP A 261 9.75 1.54 29.50
CA ASP A 261 9.82 2.98 29.80
C ASP A 261 8.64 3.52 30.66
N ASP A 262 7.71 2.66 31.12
CA ASP A 262 6.45 3.04 31.81
C ASP A 262 5.58 4.06 31.04
N MET A 263 5.47 3.85 29.73
CA MET A 263 4.73 4.70 28.78
C MET A 263 3.45 4.01 28.29
N PRO A 264 2.42 4.77 27.90
CA PRO A 264 1.14 4.18 27.52
C PRO A 264 1.24 3.39 26.20
N GLU A 265 0.72 2.17 26.20
CA GLU A 265 0.69 1.29 25.03
C GLU A 265 -0.31 1.76 23.96
N ILE A 266 -0.03 1.40 22.70
CA ILE A 266 -1.00 1.44 21.61
C ILE A 266 -1.97 0.27 21.81
N GLN A 267 -3.22 0.58 22.15
CA GLN A 267 -4.25 -0.42 22.48
C GLN A 267 -5.25 -0.62 21.33
N ALA A 268 -5.35 0.33 20.41
CA ALA A 268 -6.37 0.33 19.36
C ALA A 268 -5.79 0.68 17.99
N PHE A 269 -6.23 -0.06 16.96
CA PHE A 269 -5.81 0.15 15.58
C PHE A 269 -7.02 0.08 14.63
N ASP A 270 -7.41 1.22 14.07
CA ASP A 270 -8.48 1.31 13.07
C ASP A 270 -7.88 1.42 11.66
N PHE A 271 -8.03 0.36 10.87
CA PHE A 271 -7.27 0.18 9.63
C PHE A 271 -8.18 0.04 8.41
N TYR A 272 -8.08 0.97 7.47
CA TYR A 272 -8.69 0.85 6.15
C TYR A 272 -7.60 1.01 5.09
N PRO A 273 -6.98 -0.08 4.59
CA PRO A 273 -5.96 0.01 3.56
C PRO A 273 -6.54 0.59 2.27
N HIS A 274 -5.67 0.99 1.33
CA HIS A 274 -6.13 1.50 0.05
C HIS A 274 -6.99 0.46 -0.67
N PHE A 275 -8.22 0.85 -1.02
CA PHE A 275 -9.16 0.03 -1.76
C PHE A 275 -9.14 0.44 -3.22
N ASN A 276 -8.66 -0.46 -4.08
CA ASN A 276 -8.57 -0.23 -5.51
C ASN A 276 -9.96 -0.35 -6.14
N GLN A 277 -10.63 0.79 -6.30
CA GLN A 277 -11.99 0.85 -6.85
C GLN A 277 -12.06 0.42 -8.32
N GLY A 278 -10.95 0.48 -9.06
CA GLY A 278 -10.97 0.29 -10.50
C GLY A 278 -11.76 1.39 -11.22
N MET A 279 -11.99 1.20 -12.50
CA MET A 279 -12.81 2.10 -13.33
C MET A 279 -13.95 1.30 -13.98
N PRO A 280 -14.84 0.67 -13.19
CA PRO A 280 -15.85 -0.23 -13.75
C PRO A 280 -16.63 0.50 -14.86
N TYR A 281 -16.85 -0.20 -15.98
CA TYR A 281 -17.53 0.31 -17.18
C TYR A 281 -16.75 1.31 -18.07
N ALA A 282 -15.53 1.71 -17.71
CA ALA A 282 -14.72 2.61 -18.55
C ALA A 282 -14.18 1.93 -19.81
N HIS A 283 -13.85 0.63 -19.74
CA HIS A 283 -13.33 -0.17 -20.85
C HIS A 283 -13.53 -1.67 -20.60
N GLU A 284 -13.22 -2.53 -21.58
CA GLU A 284 -13.47 -3.99 -21.52
C GLU A 284 -12.78 -4.69 -20.33
N ASN A 285 -11.54 -4.28 -20.01
CA ASN A 285 -10.77 -4.79 -18.88
C ASN A 285 -11.10 -4.14 -17.52
N ALA A 286 -12.06 -3.22 -17.47
CA ALA A 286 -12.26 -2.38 -16.30
C ALA A 286 -13.12 -3.09 -15.25
N ALA A 287 -12.56 -3.25 -14.05
CA ALA A 287 -13.10 -4.10 -13.01
C ALA A 287 -12.74 -3.58 -11.61
N THR A 288 -13.66 -3.79 -10.67
CA THR A 288 -13.39 -3.53 -9.24
C THR A 288 -12.79 -4.78 -8.61
N TYR A 289 -11.48 -4.79 -8.34
CA TYR A 289 -10.80 -5.89 -7.63
C TYR A 289 -10.65 -5.63 -6.13
N GLY A 290 -10.63 -4.36 -5.70
CA GLY A 290 -10.47 -3.94 -4.30
C GLY A 290 -9.06 -4.14 -3.73
N LEU A 291 -8.50 -5.35 -3.84
CA LEU A 291 -7.20 -5.74 -3.27
C LEU A 291 -6.01 -5.15 -4.03
N SER A 292 -6.08 -5.17 -5.37
CA SER A 292 -5.03 -4.71 -6.29
C SER A 292 -5.63 -3.90 -7.44
N TRP A 293 -4.84 -3.07 -8.12
CA TRP A 293 -5.31 -2.39 -9.34
C TRP A 293 -5.48 -3.36 -10.51
N SER A 294 -4.54 -4.31 -10.61
CA SER A 294 -4.45 -5.30 -11.69
C SER A 294 -5.03 -6.65 -11.27
N PRO A 295 -5.53 -7.48 -12.21
CA PRO A 295 -5.99 -8.84 -11.92
C PRO A 295 -4.85 -9.67 -11.29
N ALA A 296 -4.98 -9.98 -10.01
CA ALA A 296 -4.02 -10.82 -9.31
C ALA A 296 -4.27 -12.31 -9.61
N PRO A 297 -3.23 -13.17 -9.66
CA PRO A 297 -3.42 -14.61 -9.86
C PRO A 297 -4.25 -15.24 -8.73
N MET A 298 -5.32 -15.98 -9.07
CA MET A 298 -6.28 -16.52 -8.09
C MET A 298 -5.60 -17.38 -7.00
N ASP A 299 -4.68 -18.27 -7.38
CA ASP A 299 -3.99 -19.16 -6.42
C ASP A 299 -3.16 -18.39 -5.39
N ILE A 300 -2.55 -17.26 -5.79
CA ILE A 300 -1.77 -16.41 -4.89
C ILE A 300 -2.70 -15.53 -4.05
N ALA A 301 -3.63 -14.84 -4.71
CA ALA A 301 -4.48 -13.85 -4.06
C ALA A 301 -5.47 -14.48 -3.06
N GLN A 302 -6.15 -15.57 -3.43
CA GLN A 302 -7.11 -16.23 -2.53
C GLN A 302 -6.42 -16.77 -1.27
N ARG A 303 -5.33 -17.53 -1.45
CA ARG A 303 -4.58 -18.10 -0.33
C ARG A 303 -3.94 -17.02 0.50
N GLY A 304 -3.37 -16.01 -0.14
CA GLY A 304 -2.70 -14.90 0.52
C GLY A 304 -3.65 -14.03 1.33
N PHE A 305 -4.85 -13.76 0.80
CA PHE A 305 -5.86 -12.96 1.48
C PHE A 305 -6.22 -13.57 2.84
N TYR A 306 -6.58 -14.86 2.84
CA TYR A 306 -6.93 -15.56 4.08
C TYR A 306 -5.71 -15.88 4.97
N ALA A 307 -4.51 -16.08 4.41
CA ALA A 307 -3.29 -16.28 5.20
C ALA A 307 -2.93 -15.02 6.00
N ILE A 308 -2.98 -13.85 5.36
CA ILE A 308 -2.75 -12.55 6.01
C ILE A 308 -3.85 -12.30 7.04
N LEU A 309 -5.11 -12.60 6.70
CA LEU A 309 -6.24 -12.45 7.63
C LEU A 309 -6.08 -13.30 8.90
N LEU A 310 -5.69 -14.58 8.75
CA LEU A 310 -5.40 -15.47 9.88
C LEU A 310 -4.28 -14.91 10.75
N LYS A 311 -3.15 -14.54 10.13
CA LYS A 311 -1.98 -14.02 10.85
C LYS A 311 -2.32 -12.71 11.58
N ALA A 312 -3.02 -11.79 10.93
CA ALA A 312 -3.45 -10.53 11.51
C ALA A 312 -4.41 -10.74 12.69
N PHE A 313 -5.41 -11.62 12.54
CA PHE A 313 -6.35 -11.95 13.61
C PHE A 313 -5.65 -12.52 14.84
N MET A 314 -4.77 -13.49 14.63
CA MET A 314 -4.05 -14.14 15.72
C MET A 314 -3.09 -13.19 16.44
N LYS A 315 -2.42 -12.29 15.70
CA LYS A 315 -1.56 -11.25 16.27
C LYS A 315 -2.36 -10.22 17.07
N ALA A 316 -3.43 -9.68 16.47
CA ALA A 316 -4.29 -8.70 17.12
C ALA A 316 -4.91 -9.26 18.41
N LYS A 317 -5.40 -10.51 18.39
CA LYS A 317 -5.96 -11.17 19.57
C LYS A 317 -4.91 -11.42 20.67
N ALA A 318 -3.68 -11.82 20.30
CA ALA A 318 -2.60 -12.02 21.26
C ALA A 318 -2.21 -10.73 21.99
N MET A 319 -2.20 -9.62 21.26
CA MET A 319 -1.83 -8.31 21.77
C MET A 319 -3.00 -7.55 22.43
N GLY A 320 -4.24 -8.05 22.30
CA GLY A 320 -5.43 -7.34 22.77
C GLY A 320 -5.69 -6.03 22.02
N ILE A 321 -5.40 -5.98 20.71
CA ILE A 321 -5.63 -4.79 19.90
C ILE A 321 -7.12 -4.64 19.56
N ASP A 322 -7.69 -3.54 20.02
CA ASP A 322 -9.08 -3.17 19.77
C ASP A 322 -9.28 -2.58 18.35
N LEU A 323 -10.56 -2.50 17.94
CA LEU A 323 -11.09 -1.94 16.69
C LEU A 323 -10.78 -2.74 15.42
N LEU A 324 -9.59 -3.35 15.29
CA LEU A 324 -9.16 -3.95 14.04
C LEU A 324 -10.12 -5.04 13.53
N PHE A 325 -10.63 -5.91 14.40
CA PHE A 325 -11.58 -6.97 14.03
C PHE A 325 -13.00 -6.75 14.59
N SER A 326 -13.30 -5.54 15.06
CA SER A 326 -14.61 -5.20 15.57
C SER A 326 -15.62 -5.03 14.41
N PRO A 327 -16.85 -5.62 14.49
CA PRO A 327 -17.77 -5.72 13.34
C PRO A 327 -18.06 -4.40 12.63
N ASP A 328 -18.23 -3.32 13.38
CA ASP A 328 -18.63 -2.02 12.85
C ASP A 328 -17.45 -1.07 12.57
N HIS A 329 -16.24 -1.58 12.37
CA HIS A 329 -15.02 -0.75 12.21
C HIS A 329 -14.46 -0.78 10.79
N ALA A 330 -13.38 -0.04 10.53
CA ALA A 330 -12.96 0.27 9.17
C ALA A 330 -12.36 -0.96 8.45
N PHE A 331 -11.65 -1.83 9.16
CA PHE A 331 -11.05 -3.02 8.54
C PHE A 331 -12.10 -4.05 8.16
N MET A 332 -13.11 -4.28 9.01
CA MET A 332 -14.25 -5.13 8.68
C MET A 332 -15.06 -4.59 7.49
N GLU A 333 -15.21 -3.26 7.39
CA GLU A 333 -15.79 -2.64 6.18
C GLU A 333 -14.94 -2.88 4.94
N TYR A 334 -13.62 -2.74 5.05
CA TYR A 334 -12.71 -3.03 3.94
C TYR A 334 -12.85 -4.50 3.49
N LEU A 335 -12.72 -5.45 4.42
CA LEU A 335 -12.76 -6.89 4.14
C LEU A 335 -14.07 -7.31 3.49
N THR A 336 -15.20 -6.71 3.88
CA THR A 336 -16.52 -7.04 3.34
C THR A 336 -16.78 -6.44 1.96
N LYS A 337 -16.05 -5.37 1.60
CA LYS A 337 -16.06 -4.79 0.25
C LYS A 337 -15.18 -5.52 -0.75
N ILE A 338 -14.19 -6.30 -0.28
CA ILE A 338 -13.31 -7.05 -1.18
C ILE A 338 -14.14 -8.10 -1.92
N PRO A 339 -14.16 -8.08 -3.27
CA PRO A 339 -14.81 -9.13 -4.05
C PRO A 339 -14.22 -10.48 -3.69
N ASN A 340 -15.06 -11.38 -3.17
CA ASN A 340 -14.66 -12.72 -2.77
C ASN A 340 -15.88 -13.66 -2.80
N THR A 341 -15.68 -14.91 -2.41
CA THR A 341 -16.78 -15.85 -2.16
C THR A 341 -17.77 -15.25 -1.16
N PRO A 342 -19.10 -15.34 -1.41
CA PRO A 342 -20.12 -14.78 -0.52
C PRO A 342 -19.94 -15.26 0.91
N LEU A 343 -20.09 -14.33 1.86
CA LEU A 343 -19.89 -14.59 3.29
C LEU A 343 -18.51 -15.17 3.64
N GLY A 344 -17.55 -15.21 2.71
CA GLY A 344 -16.29 -15.91 2.91
C GLY A 344 -15.46 -15.33 4.06
N VAL A 345 -15.44 -13.99 4.21
CA VAL A 345 -14.77 -13.33 5.35
C VAL A 345 -15.48 -13.65 6.67
N TYR A 346 -16.81 -13.51 6.70
CA TYR A 346 -17.59 -13.75 7.91
C TYR A 346 -17.50 -15.20 8.36
N GLY A 347 -17.70 -16.16 7.46
CA GLY A 347 -17.58 -17.59 7.74
C GLY A 347 -16.17 -17.98 8.18
N PHE A 348 -15.14 -17.36 7.59
CA PHE A 348 -13.75 -17.56 8.01
C PHE A 348 -13.50 -17.10 9.45
N LEU A 349 -13.88 -15.87 9.78
CA LEU A 349 -13.66 -15.31 11.11
C LEU A 349 -14.52 -16.02 12.16
N ASP A 350 -15.79 -16.29 11.86
CA ASP A 350 -16.68 -17.10 12.71
C ASP A 350 -16.08 -18.47 13.02
N ALA A 351 -15.53 -19.16 12.01
CA ALA A 351 -14.87 -20.43 12.21
C ALA A 351 -13.64 -20.34 13.12
N ILE A 352 -12.86 -19.26 13.03
CA ILE A 352 -11.76 -19.00 13.96
C ILE A 352 -12.28 -18.78 15.37
N TYR A 353 -13.33 -17.97 15.57
CA TYR A 353 -13.93 -17.77 16.89
C TYR A 353 -14.42 -19.09 17.50
N ARG A 354 -15.22 -19.87 16.74
CA ARG A 354 -15.68 -21.19 17.16
C ARG A 354 -14.52 -22.11 17.52
N TYR A 355 -13.45 -22.11 16.74
CA TYR A 355 -12.26 -22.91 17.02
C TYR A 355 -11.62 -22.54 18.37
N LEU A 356 -11.51 -21.24 18.65
CA LEU A 356 -10.87 -20.72 19.87
C LEU A 356 -11.75 -20.84 21.12
N GLU A 357 -13.07 -20.92 20.95
CA GLU A 357 -14.04 -21.02 22.05
C GLU A 357 -14.34 -22.47 22.47
N VAL A 358 -13.85 -23.47 21.74
CA VAL A 358 -14.02 -24.88 22.13
C VAL A 358 -13.36 -25.14 23.48
N LYS A 359 -14.17 -25.46 24.48
CA LYS A 359 -13.70 -25.73 25.84
C LYS A 359 -12.80 -26.96 25.89
N LYS A 360 -11.84 -26.97 26.81
CA LYS A 360 -10.85 -28.07 26.92
C LYS A 360 -11.49 -29.38 27.39
N ASP A 361 -12.56 -29.30 28.15
CA ASP A 361 -13.34 -30.36 28.78
C ASP A 361 -14.52 -30.87 27.93
N ASP A 362 -14.75 -30.30 26.74
CA ASP A 362 -15.82 -30.73 25.85
C ASP A 362 -15.53 -32.13 25.27
N GLU A 363 -16.43 -33.10 25.50
CA GLU A 363 -16.31 -34.48 25.00
C GLU A 363 -16.23 -34.55 23.47
N ASN A 364 -16.82 -33.57 22.76
CA ASN A 364 -16.83 -33.46 21.31
C ASN A 364 -15.77 -32.49 20.76
N ARG A 365 -14.84 -32.02 21.60
CA ARG A 365 -13.81 -31.03 21.25
C ARG A 365 -13.10 -31.31 19.93
N ALA A 366 -12.70 -32.56 19.70
CA ALA A 366 -12.00 -32.94 18.47
C ALA A 366 -12.87 -32.72 17.22
N ASN A 367 -14.14 -33.12 17.27
CA ASN A 367 -15.07 -32.95 16.15
C ASN A 367 -15.39 -31.47 15.90
N LEU A 368 -15.62 -30.69 16.97
CA LEU A 368 -15.89 -29.25 16.88
C LEU A 368 -14.71 -28.49 16.28
N LYS A 369 -13.48 -28.76 16.75
CA LYS A 369 -12.26 -28.16 16.19
C LYS A 369 -12.06 -28.53 14.73
N LEU A 370 -12.26 -29.80 14.35
CA LEU A 370 -12.10 -30.22 12.96
C LEU A 370 -13.16 -29.59 12.05
N GLN A 371 -14.40 -29.45 12.52
CA GLN A 371 -15.44 -28.71 11.79
C GLN A 371 -15.08 -27.24 11.60
N ALA A 372 -14.55 -26.60 12.64
CA ALA A 372 -14.08 -25.22 12.54
C ALA A 372 -12.90 -25.10 11.55
N ILE A 373 -11.92 -26.02 11.57
CA ILE A 373 -10.83 -26.06 10.58
C ILE A 373 -11.36 -26.22 9.16
N TYR A 374 -12.37 -27.09 8.96
CA TYR A 374 -13.02 -27.24 7.67
C TYR A 374 -13.57 -25.91 7.17
N ASP A 375 -14.32 -25.20 8.02
CA ASP A 375 -14.90 -23.90 7.69
C ASP A 375 -13.84 -22.80 7.49
N ILE A 376 -12.71 -22.84 8.20
CA ILE A 376 -11.57 -21.92 8.01
C ILE A 376 -11.01 -22.02 6.59
N VAL A 377 -10.79 -23.23 6.05
CA VAL A 377 -10.16 -23.35 4.73
C VAL A 377 -11.15 -23.50 3.58
N LYS A 378 -12.44 -23.74 3.88
CA LYS A 378 -13.53 -23.79 2.89
C LYS A 378 -13.54 -22.58 1.94
N PRO A 379 -13.51 -21.31 2.38
CA PRO A 379 -13.54 -20.18 1.45
C PRO A 379 -12.30 -20.12 0.54
N ILE A 380 -11.14 -20.58 1.02
CA ILE A 380 -9.93 -20.68 0.20
C ILE A 380 -10.14 -21.69 -0.93
N ARG A 381 -10.70 -22.86 -0.59
CA ARG A 381 -10.89 -23.97 -1.54
C ARG A 381 -12.03 -23.70 -2.52
N MET A 382 -13.12 -23.07 -2.09
CA MET A 382 -14.27 -22.74 -2.95
C MET A 382 -13.86 -21.95 -4.21
N ALA A 383 -12.83 -21.11 -4.11
CA ALA A 383 -12.34 -20.36 -5.26
C ALA A 383 -11.37 -21.15 -6.15
N LEU A 384 -10.78 -22.23 -5.66
CA LEU A 384 -9.66 -22.94 -6.29
C LEU A 384 -10.03 -24.34 -6.78
N GLU A 385 -11.03 -24.98 -6.18
CA GLU A 385 -11.42 -26.36 -6.43
C GLU A 385 -12.81 -26.43 -7.07
N GLY A 386 -12.93 -27.11 -8.21
CA GLY A 386 -14.18 -27.19 -8.97
C GLY A 386 -15.22 -28.16 -8.41
N ASN A 387 -14.79 -29.15 -7.62
CA ASN A 387 -15.62 -30.27 -7.16
C ASN A 387 -15.85 -30.26 -5.64
N LEU A 388 -15.89 -29.08 -5.01
CA LEU A 388 -16.12 -28.99 -3.57
C LEU A 388 -17.49 -29.56 -3.14
N ALA A 389 -18.42 -29.71 -4.09
CA ALA A 389 -19.71 -30.39 -3.95
C ALA A 389 -19.59 -31.84 -3.48
N ASP A 390 -18.53 -32.50 -3.96
CA ASP A 390 -18.28 -33.92 -3.78
C ASP A 390 -17.37 -34.18 -2.58
N ASP A 391 -17.03 -33.11 -1.82
CA ASP A 391 -16.33 -33.25 -0.55
C ASP A 391 -17.16 -34.16 0.35
N TRP A 392 -16.59 -35.31 0.70
CA TRP A 392 -17.16 -36.17 1.72
C TRP A 392 -16.74 -35.61 3.07
N PRO A 393 -17.61 -34.88 3.81
CA PRO A 393 -17.14 -34.08 4.95
C PRO A 393 -16.52 -34.99 6.02
N LYS A 394 -17.06 -36.20 6.22
CA LYS A 394 -16.50 -37.18 7.16
C LYS A 394 -15.07 -37.65 6.83
N TYR A 395 -14.68 -37.69 5.57
CA TYR A 395 -13.33 -38.08 5.15
C TYR A 395 -12.40 -36.87 5.18
N TYR A 396 -12.84 -35.76 4.58
CA TYR A 396 -12.00 -34.60 4.38
C TYR A 396 -11.68 -33.88 5.71
N THR A 397 -12.66 -33.77 6.61
CA THR A 397 -12.48 -33.25 7.97
C THR A 397 -11.42 -34.03 8.77
N LYS A 398 -11.16 -35.30 8.44
CA LYS A 398 -10.11 -36.11 9.09
C LYS A 398 -8.72 -35.91 8.48
N GLU A 399 -8.60 -35.43 7.25
CA GLU A 399 -7.32 -35.32 6.53
C GLU A 399 -6.75 -33.89 6.52
N MET A 400 -7.58 -32.85 6.59
CA MET A 400 -7.16 -31.46 6.44
C MET A 400 -6.23 -30.96 7.54
N ALA A 401 -6.48 -31.38 8.78
CA ALA A 401 -5.71 -30.94 9.94
C ALA A 401 -4.37 -31.68 10.11
N LYS A 402 -4.06 -32.66 9.26
CA LYS A 402 -2.90 -33.54 9.44
C LYS A 402 -1.60 -33.00 8.85
N THR A 403 -1.65 -32.04 7.95
CA THR A 403 -0.46 -31.57 7.21
C THR A 403 -0.30 -30.07 7.36
N LEU A 404 0.64 -29.69 8.23
CA LEU A 404 1.16 -28.34 8.28
C LEU A 404 2.42 -28.24 7.42
N LEU A 405 2.60 -27.06 6.82
CA LEU A 405 3.76 -26.74 6.01
C LEU A 405 4.43 -25.49 6.60
N PHE A 406 5.75 -25.57 6.72
CA PHE A 406 6.60 -24.45 7.10
C PHE A 406 6.86 -23.51 5.91
N CYS A 407 6.82 -22.19 6.16
CA CYS A 407 7.16 -21.16 5.20
C CYS A 407 8.58 -20.63 5.44
N SER A 408 9.48 -20.87 4.50
CA SER A 408 10.87 -20.36 4.51
C SER A 408 11.01 -18.83 4.44
N SER A 409 9.94 -18.11 4.10
CA SER A 409 9.95 -16.65 4.02
C SER A 409 9.47 -15.97 5.30
N CYS A 410 8.39 -16.45 5.94
CA CYS A 410 7.87 -15.83 7.16
C CYS A 410 8.13 -16.65 8.44
N GLY A 411 8.66 -17.87 8.35
CA GLY A 411 8.98 -18.72 9.50
C GLY A 411 7.76 -19.37 10.14
N TYR A 412 6.56 -19.10 9.63
CA TYR A 412 5.32 -19.67 10.15
C TYR A 412 5.05 -21.03 9.54
N GLU A 413 4.52 -21.92 10.37
CA GLU A 413 3.92 -23.18 9.97
C GLU A 413 2.38 -23.08 10.04
N THR A 414 1.68 -23.55 8.99
CA THR A 414 0.21 -23.55 8.92
C THR A 414 -0.29 -24.57 7.88
N PHE A 415 -1.60 -24.70 7.70
CA PHE A 415 -2.22 -25.66 6.79
C PHE A 415 -1.76 -25.51 5.33
N LYS A 416 -1.65 -26.65 4.64
CA LYS A 416 -1.25 -26.70 3.22
C LYS A 416 -2.15 -25.87 2.30
N GLU A 417 -3.39 -25.59 2.69
CA GLU A 417 -4.37 -24.77 1.96
C GLU A 417 -3.92 -23.31 1.84
N PHE A 418 -3.05 -22.83 2.74
CA PHE A 418 -2.45 -21.50 2.63
C PHE A 418 -1.23 -21.44 1.71
N PHE A 419 -0.80 -22.57 1.15
CA PHE A 419 0.34 -22.66 0.22
C PHE A 419 -0.11 -22.84 -1.23
N PRO A 420 0.54 -22.19 -2.21
CA PRO A 420 0.26 -22.39 -3.64
C PRO A 420 0.39 -23.86 -4.04
N ALA A 421 -0.33 -24.28 -5.09
CA ALA A 421 -0.36 -25.69 -5.51
C ALA A 421 1.04 -26.27 -5.74
N ASN A 422 1.94 -25.51 -6.38
CA ASN A 422 3.32 -25.93 -6.67
C ASN A 422 4.17 -26.16 -5.41
N SER A 423 3.83 -25.53 -4.28
CA SER A 423 4.57 -25.66 -3.02
C SER A 423 4.21 -26.91 -2.22
N LYS A 424 3.04 -27.52 -2.47
CA LYS A 424 2.48 -28.57 -1.60
C LYS A 424 3.19 -29.92 -1.71
N SER A 425 3.68 -30.29 -2.90
CA SER A 425 4.19 -31.65 -3.16
C SER A 425 5.56 -31.71 -3.84
N ARG A 426 6.06 -30.58 -4.38
CA ARG A 426 7.27 -30.59 -5.23
C ARG A 426 8.46 -29.84 -4.65
N LEU A 427 8.24 -28.94 -3.68
CA LEU A 427 9.30 -28.10 -3.13
C LEU A 427 9.87 -28.65 -1.82
N GLN A 428 11.20 -28.59 -1.71
CA GLN A 428 11.93 -28.77 -0.45
C GLN A 428 11.52 -27.72 0.57
N ARG A 429 11.67 -28.02 1.86
CA ARG A 429 11.17 -27.18 2.97
C ARG A 429 11.70 -25.75 2.89
N HIS A 430 12.99 -25.57 2.57
CA HIS A 430 13.62 -24.26 2.41
C HIS A 430 13.14 -23.41 1.21
N ARG A 431 12.38 -24.00 0.28
CA ARG A 431 11.84 -23.29 -0.90
C ARG A 431 10.35 -23.02 -0.80
N ARG A 432 9.68 -23.53 0.23
CA ARG A 432 8.24 -23.37 0.40
C ARG A 432 7.93 -21.96 0.88
N VAL A 433 7.02 -21.30 0.20
CA VAL A 433 6.55 -19.97 0.56
C VAL A 433 5.02 -19.97 0.58
N CYS A 434 4.42 -19.44 1.65
CA CYS A 434 2.97 -19.37 1.79
C CYS A 434 2.36 -18.30 0.87
N GLY A 435 1.06 -18.40 0.62
CA GLY A 435 0.31 -17.44 -0.19
C GLY A 435 0.35 -16.04 0.38
N GLY A 436 0.38 -15.87 1.71
CA GLY A 436 0.46 -14.55 2.35
C GLY A 436 1.75 -13.82 1.99
N CYS A 437 2.88 -14.54 2.06
CA CYS A 437 4.19 -14.05 1.67
C CYS A 437 4.27 -13.65 0.18
N LEU A 438 3.64 -14.43 -0.70
CA LEU A 438 3.62 -14.16 -2.13
C LEU A 438 2.69 -13.00 -2.49
N LEU A 439 1.53 -12.91 -1.86
CA LEU A 439 0.60 -11.80 -2.05
C LEU A 439 1.20 -10.48 -1.53
N GLN A 440 1.84 -10.48 -0.36
CA GLN A 440 2.55 -9.31 0.16
C GLN A 440 3.58 -8.82 -0.88
N ARG A 441 4.44 -9.71 -1.39
CA ARG A 441 5.42 -9.38 -2.43
C ARG A 441 4.77 -8.86 -3.72
N TYR A 442 3.61 -9.40 -4.10
CA TYR A 442 2.87 -8.94 -5.27
C TYR A 442 2.40 -7.49 -5.08
N LEU A 443 1.81 -7.17 -3.91
CA LEU A 443 1.33 -5.82 -3.57
C LEU A 443 2.49 -4.81 -3.41
N ASP A 444 3.61 -5.23 -2.81
CA ASP A 444 4.82 -4.41 -2.66
C ASP A 444 5.42 -3.99 -4.03
N ARG A 445 5.13 -4.76 -5.09
CA ARG A 445 5.65 -4.56 -6.45
C ARG A 445 4.68 -3.86 -7.39
N GLU A 446 3.50 -3.47 -6.91
CA GLU A 446 2.53 -2.73 -7.72
C GLU A 446 3.13 -1.42 -8.26
N MET A 447 2.98 -1.19 -9.57
CA MET A 447 3.54 -0.03 -10.28
C MET A 447 2.45 0.91 -10.79
N ASP A 448 1.18 0.52 -10.68
CA ASP A 448 0.03 1.37 -11.02
C ASP A 448 0.03 2.67 -10.23
N HIS A 449 -0.63 3.69 -10.76
CA HIS A 449 -0.73 5.02 -10.16
C HIS A 449 0.63 5.56 -9.70
N PHE A 450 1.67 5.20 -10.45
CA PHE A 450 3.06 5.60 -10.24
C PHE A 450 3.59 5.23 -8.84
N LYS A 451 2.98 4.22 -8.20
CA LYS A 451 3.34 3.71 -6.86
C LYS A 451 4.83 3.37 -6.78
N GLY A 452 5.40 2.76 -7.81
CA GLY A 452 6.83 2.41 -7.83
C GLY A 452 7.75 3.64 -7.72
N TYR A 453 7.45 4.71 -8.46
CA TYR A 453 8.22 5.97 -8.39
C TYR A 453 8.04 6.62 -7.01
N LYS A 454 6.81 6.67 -6.50
CA LYS A 454 6.49 7.16 -5.16
C LYS A 454 7.25 6.39 -4.05
N ARG A 455 7.34 5.06 -4.14
CA ARG A 455 8.12 4.23 -3.20
C ARG A 455 9.62 4.53 -3.27
N ARG A 456 10.18 4.78 -4.47
CA ARG A 456 11.59 5.20 -4.62
C ARG A 456 11.89 6.55 -3.97
N LEU A 457 10.94 7.48 -3.97
CA LEU A 457 11.09 8.73 -3.23
C LEU A 457 11.23 8.46 -1.72
N ILE A 458 10.47 7.49 -1.19
CA ILE A 458 10.60 7.06 0.21
C ILE A 458 11.91 6.29 0.45
N ASP A 459 12.36 5.44 -0.48
CA ASP A 459 13.69 4.79 -0.40
C ASP A 459 14.78 5.86 -0.25
N ALA A 460 14.69 6.93 -1.04
CA ALA A 460 15.62 8.04 -0.98
C ALA A 460 15.52 8.86 0.32
N LEU A 461 14.37 8.87 1.01
CA LEU A 461 14.24 9.45 2.36
C LEU A 461 14.79 8.53 3.45
N CYS A 462 14.88 7.22 3.19
CA CYS A 462 15.30 6.20 4.16
C CYS A 462 16.56 5.44 3.68
N PRO A 463 17.73 6.10 3.53
CA PRO A 463 18.91 5.49 2.91
C PRO A 463 19.52 4.34 3.70
N GLY A 464 19.24 4.24 5.01
CA GLY A 464 19.68 3.13 5.85
C GLY A 464 18.71 1.94 5.89
N TRP A 465 17.59 2.02 5.18
CA TRP A 465 16.56 0.99 5.20
C TRP A 465 17.07 -0.32 4.60
N ASP A 466 17.01 -1.38 5.40
CA ASP A 466 17.27 -2.74 4.93
C ASP A 466 15.94 -3.41 4.58
N LYS A 467 15.66 -3.52 3.28
CA LYS A 467 14.42 -4.13 2.76
C LYS A 467 14.31 -5.62 3.06
N GLU A 468 15.41 -6.31 3.32
CA GLU A 468 15.48 -7.77 3.52
C GLU A 468 15.61 -8.16 5.00
N ALA A 469 15.76 -7.19 5.89
CA ALA A 469 15.71 -7.43 7.33
C ALA A 469 14.31 -7.89 7.79
N PHE A 470 14.29 -8.62 8.88
CA PHE A 470 13.07 -9.04 9.55
C PHE A 470 12.66 -8.07 10.65
N ASN A 471 11.35 -7.89 10.82
CA ASN A 471 10.79 -7.17 11.95
C ASN A 471 10.75 -8.08 13.18
N GLU A 472 10.61 -7.46 14.36
CA GLU A 472 10.25 -8.18 15.57
C GLU A 472 8.82 -8.74 15.42
N ASP A 473 8.69 -10.06 15.41
CA ASP A 473 7.40 -10.72 15.17
C ASP A 473 6.48 -10.56 16.38
N ALA A 474 5.33 -9.92 16.18
CA ALA A 474 4.27 -9.93 17.18
C ALA A 474 3.80 -11.36 17.51
N PRO A 475 3.43 -11.62 18.78
CA PRO A 475 3.05 -12.94 19.25
C PRO A 475 1.77 -13.44 18.58
N ILE A 476 1.60 -14.76 18.55
CA ILE A 476 0.38 -15.43 18.12
C ILE A 476 -0.41 -15.85 19.36
N PHE A 477 -1.73 -15.76 19.30
CA PHE A 477 -2.59 -16.14 20.41
C PHE A 477 -2.43 -17.63 20.74
N GLU A 478 -2.12 -17.97 22.00
CA GLU A 478 -1.78 -19.34 22.41
C GLU A 478 -2.86 -20.38 22.05
N GLY A 479 -4.15 -19.99 22.14
CA GLY A 479 -5.26 -20.86 21.77
C GLY A 479 -5.30 -21.23 20.27
N GLY A 480 -4.58 -20.49 19.42
CA GLY A 480 -4.53 -20.65 17.97
C GLY A 480 -3.27 -21.33 17.43
N VAL A 481 -2.35 -21.80 18.28
CA VAL A 481 -1.06 -22.40 17.89
C VAL A 481 -1.20 -23.60 16.94
N GLU A 482 -2.28 -24.37 17.08
CA GLU A 482 -2.62 -25.49 16.19
C GLU A 482 -3.05 -25.03 14.77
N LEU A 483 -3.47 -23.77 14.59
CA LEU A 483 -3.85 -23.21 13.28
C LEU A 483 -2.65 -22.55 12.58
N ILE A 484 -1.84 -21.84 13.36
CA ILE A 484 -0.65 -21.13 12.89
C ILE A 484 0.33 -20.97 14.05
N ARG A 485 1.61 -21.20 13.80
CA ARG A 485 2.68 -20.96 14.78
C ARG A 485 3.95 -20.45 14.13
N LEU A 486 4.68 -19.60 14.83
CA LEU A 486 6.02 -19.19 14.42
C LEU A 486 6.97 -20.30 14.82
N GLU A 487 7.49 -21.04 13.84
CA GLU A 487 8.32 -22.23 14.06
C GLU A 487 9.81 -21.86 14.15
N SER A 488 10.24 -20.82 13.43
CA SER A 488 11.64 -20.38 13.44
C SER A 488 11.78 -18.90 13.13
N THR A 489 12.65 -18.24 13.89
CA THR A 489 13.19 -16.90 13.64
C THR A 489 14.63 -16.94 13.13
N GLU A 490 15.23 -18.13 13.05
CA GLU A 490 16.61 -18.33 12.58
C GLU A 490 16.69 -18.07 11.08
N THR A 491 17.67 -17.26 10.67
CA THR A 491 17.88 -16.85 9.27
C THR A 491 19.15 -17.44 8.67
N ASP A 492 20.09 -17.87 9.50
CA ASP A 492 21.41 -18.30 9.05
C ASP A 492 21.49 -19.82 9.00
N ARG A 493 21.75 -20.35 7.79
CA ARG A 493 21.90 -21.81 7.62
C ARG A 493 23.17 -22.30 8.30
N PRO A 494 23.10 -23.22 9.28
CA PRO A 494 24.30 -23.88 9.77
C PRO A 494 24.91 -24.67 8.60
N LEU A 495 26.24 -24.73 8.57
CA LEU A 495 26.94 -25.59 7.62
C LEU A 495 26.43 -27.03 7.79
N PRO A 496 26.14 -27.75 6.70
CA PRO A 496 25.65 -29.11 6.81
C PRO A 496 26.70 -29.98 7.51
N SER A 497 26.43 -30.34 8.76
CA SER A 497 27.20 -31.34 9.47
C SER A 497 26.66 -32.70 9.06
N PHE A 498 27.53 -33.51 8.46
CA PHE A 498 27.24 -34.89 8.11
C PHE A 498 27.92 -35.76 9.16
N PRO A 499 27.32 -36.01 10.34
CA PRO A 499 27.88 -36.99 11.24
C PRO A 499 27.88 -38.34 10.50
N THR A 500 29.08 -38.85 10.25
CA THR A 500 29.29 -40.21 9.77
C THR A 500 29.19 -41.15 10.95
N PHE A 501 28.34 -42.16 10.85
CA PHE A 501 28.25 -43.21 11.85
C PHE A 501 28.33 -44.58 11.17
N ILE A 502 28.90 -45.56 11.88
CA ILE A 502 29.10 -46.91 11.34
C ILE A 502 27.91 -47.78 11.75
N VAL A 503 27.24 -48.38 10.77
CA VAL A 503 26.20 -49.40 10.99
C VAL A 503 26.61 -50.64 10.20
N ASP A 504 26.76 -51.78 10.89
CA ASP A 504 27.17 -53.06 10.30
C ASP A 504 28.50 -53.00 9.52
N GLY A 505 29.48 -52.23 10.02
CA GLY A 505 30.79 -52.07 9.37
C GLY A 505 30.80 -51.17 8.13
N LEU A 506 29.64 -50.60 7.75
CA LEU A 506 29.52 -49.63 6.65
C LEU A 506 29.42 -48.21 7.21
N ILE A 507 30.21 -47.28 6.65
CA ILE A 507 30.08 -45.85 6.93
C ILE A 507 28.76 -45.37 6.33
N ARG A 508 27.82 -44.95 7.19
CA ARG A 508 26.60 -44.28 6.77
C ARG A 508 26.72 -42.79 7.05
N ILE A 509 26.35 -42.00 6.04
CA ILE A 509 26.19 -40.55 6.17
C ILE A 509 24.77 -40.32 6.68
N SER A 510 24.61 -39.60 7.80
CA SER A 510 23.28 -39.16 8.23
C SER A 510 22.62 -38.37 7.09
N PRO A 511 21.36 -38.67 6.72
CA PRO A 511 20.62 -37.74 5.87
C PRO A 511 20.60 -36.39 6.59
N TYR A 512 21.12 -35.35 5.93
CA TYR A 512 21.05 -33.99 6.43
C TYR A 512 19.58 -33.59 6.48
N TYR A 513 19.03 -33.48 7.68
CA TYR A 513 17.73 -32.85 7.87
C TYR A 513 17.94 -31.34 7.78
N GLU A 514 17.52 -30.75 6.66
CA GLU A 514 17.56 -29.30 6.49
C GLU A 514 16.79 -28.63 7.65
N PRO A 515 17.44 -27.75 8.45
CA PRO A 515 16.76 -27.05 9.53
C PRO A 515 15.65 -26.15 8.97
N LEU A 516 14.58 -25.99 9.75
CA LEU A 516 13.51 -25.05 9.46
C LEU A 516 14.01 -23.64 9.77
N MET A 517 14.29 -22.86 8.73
CA MET A 517 14.86 -21.53 8.84
C MET A 517 14.11 -20.55 7.94
N ARG A 518 14.06 -19.31 8.38
CA ARG A 518 13.43 -18.18 7.71
C ARG A 518 14.46 -17.39 6.89
N ASP A 519 15.11 -18.06 5.97
CA ASP A 519 16.24 -17.53 5.19
C ASP A 519 15.88 -17.14 3.75
N ASN A 520 14.62 -17.33 3.35
CA ASN A 520 14.12 -17.06 2.00
C ASN A 520 13.10 -15.91 2.02
N LYS A 521 13.47 -14.78 2.61
CA LYS A 521 12.58 -13.61 2.72
C LYS A 521 12.23 -13.09 1.32
N LEU A 522 10.93 -12.97 1.03
CA LEU A 522 10.46 -12.44 -0.25
C LEU A 522 9.81 -11.06 -0.18
N GLN A 523 9.33 -10.64 0.99
CA GLN A 523 8.60 -9.39 1.19
C GLN A 523 9.57 -8.23 1.39
N PHE A 524 9.17 -7.02 0.99
CA PHE A 524 9.92 -5.79 1.27
C PHE A 524 9.23 -5.00 2.39
N ASP A 525 8.90 -5.69 3.48
CA ASP A 525 8.08 -5.20 4.59
C ASP A 525 8.87 -4.81 5.85
N SER A 526 10.20 -4.79 5.75
CA SER A 526 11.09 -4.43 6.84
C SER A 526 10.89 -2.98 7.31
N LEU A 527 11.02 -2.77 8.63
CA LEU A 527 11.01 -1.49 9.31
C LEU A 527 12.35 -1.18 9.98
N ALA A 528 13.40 -1.94 9.65
CA ALA A 528 14.75 -1.78 10.16
C ALA A 528 15.51 -0.65 9.42
N GLY A 529 16.44 0.01 10.12
CA GLY A 529 17.32 1.02 9.52
C GLY A 529 16.63 2.33 9.11
N LEU A 530 15.43 2.58 9.63
CA LEU A 530 14.67 3.82 9.35
C LEU A 530 15.19 5.01 10.17
N PRO A 531 15.11 6.24 9.63
CA PRO A 531 15.41 7.45 10.39
C PRO A 531 14.43 7.64 11.56
N ARG A 532 14.78 8.49 12.53
CA ARG A 532 13.90 8.85 13.65
C ARG A 532 13.07 10.08 13.30
N LEU A 533 11.88 10.22 13.90
CA LEU A 533 11.03 11.41 13.71
C LEU A 533 11.77 12.72 14.02
N ARG A 534 12.63 12.70 15.05
CA ARG A 534 13.47 13.85 15.44
C ARG A 534 14.41 14.31 14.32
N ASP A 535 14.84 13.41 13.45
CA ASP A 535 15.81 13.70 12.39
C ASP A 535 15.14 14.60 11.33
N PHE A 536 13.87 14.35 11.00
CA PHE A 536 13.08 15.23 10.13
C PHE A 536 12.92 16.65 10.68
N ALA A 537 12.80 16.78 12.00
CA ALA A 537 12.63 18.06 12.66
C ALA A 537 13.93 18.85 12.85
N ARG A 538 15.04 18.16 13.16
CA ARG A 538 16.26 18.81 13.67
C ARG A 538 17.52 18.55 12.86
N ASP A 539 17.62 17.45 12.12
CA ASP A 539 18.87 17.08 11.43
C ASP A 539 19.03 17.84 10.10
N PRO A 540 20.09 18.67 9.95
CA PRO A 540 20.39 19.33 8.68
C PRO A 540 20.63 18.35 7.53
N ARG A 541 21.15 17.14 7.79
CA ARG A 541 21.35 16.12 6.75
C ARG A 541 20.01 15.63 6.22
N MET A 542 19.06 15.33 7.11
CA MET A 542 17.71 14.97 6.71
C MET A 542 17.03 16.10 5.94
N ARG A 543 17.22 17.37 6.34
CA ARG A 543 16.72 18.51 5.56
C ARG A 543 17.25 18.53 4.13
N ARG A 544 18.57 18.33 3.94
CA ARG A 544 19.18 18.23 2.60
C ARG A 544 18.66 17.03 1.83
N LEU A 545 18.40 15.92 2.50
CA LEU A 545 17.81 14.73 1.89
C LEU A 545 16.40 15.00 1.39
N CYS A 546 15.55 15.64 2.20
CA CYS A 546 14.23 16.08 1.77
C CYS A 546 14.30 17.02 0.56
N LEU A 547 15.22 17.99 0.54
CA LEU A 547 15.45 18.85 -0.63
C LEU A 547 15.81 18.01 -1.88
N LYS A 548 16.74 17.06 -1.75
CA LYS A 548 17.09 16.13 -2.84
C LYS A 548 15.89 15.34 -3.33
N VAL A 549 15.06 14.82 -2.41
CA VAL A 549 13.86 14.06 -2.75
C VAL A 549 12.80 14.95 -3.41
N MET A 550 12.66 16.21 -3.00
CA MET A 550 11.81 17.17 -3.73
C MET A 550 12.28 17.36 -5.17
N PHE A 551 13.59 17.48 -5.43
CA PHE A 551 14.11 17.54 -6.80
C PHE A 551 13.84 16.24 -7.59
N LEU A 552 13.99 15.07 -6.97
CA LEU A 552 13.63 13.79 -7.60
C LEU A 552 12.13 13.72 -7.91
N SER A 553 11.28 14.21 -7.02
CA SER A 553 9.83 14.24 -7.22
C SER A 553 9.39 15.18 -8.34
N LEU A 554 10.12 16.30 -8.52
CA LEU A 554 9.95 17.22 -9.65
C LEU A 554 10.29 16.52 -10.97
N LYS A 555 11.42 15.80 -11.01
CA LYS A 555 11.83 14.99 -12.17
C LYS A 555 10.79 13.93 -12.52
N ASP A 556 10.33 13.18 -11.52
CA ASP A 556 9.32 12.14 -11.67
C ASP A 556 7.99 12.70 -12.18
N ASP A 557 7.58 13.87 -11.69
CA ASP A 557 6.42 14.59 -12.22
C ASP A 557 6.65 15.02 -13.67
N VAL A 558 7.78 15.67 -14.02
CA VAL A 558 8.09 16.05 -15.42
C VAL A 558 8.04 14.84 -16.36
N LEU A 559 8.54 13.67 -15.94
CA LEU A 559 8.44 12.44 -16.71
C LEU A 559 6.98 11.99 -16.89
N ARG A 560 6.20 11.95 -15.80
CA ARG A 560 4.76 11.62 -15.85
C ARG A 560 4.04 12.48 -16.87
N ARG A 561 4.35 13.78 -16.85
CA ARG A 561 3.88 14.79 -17.79
C ARG A 561 4.30 14.48 -19.22
N ALA A 562 5.58 14.29 -19.48
CA ALA A 562 6.09 13.97 -20.81
C ALA A 562 5.43 12.70 -21.41
N VAL A 563 5.21 11.65 -20.61
CA VAL A 563 4.49 10.45 -21.06
C VAL A 563 3.06 10.76 -21.51
N LEU A 564 2.33 11.60 -20.76
CA LEU A 564 0.99 12.06 -21.15
C LEU A 564 1.03 12.87 -22.45
N GLU A 565 2.01 13.76 -22.58
CA GLU A 565 2.16 14.60 -23.77
C GLU A 565 2.46 13.78 -25.02
N LEU A 566 3.34 12.78 -24.93
CA LEU A 566 3.61 11.85 -26.03
C LEU A 566 2.33 11.12 -26.48
N ARG A 567 1.52 10.68 -25.53
CA ARG A 567 0.24 10.02 -25.84
C ARG A 567 -0.71 10.96 -26.59
N ASN A 568 -0.79 12.22 -26.19
CA ASN A 568 -1.61 13.22 -26.88
C ASN A 568 -1.06 13.55 -28.28
N GLN A 569 0.27 13.59 -28.44
CA GLN A 569 0.93 13.90 -29.71
C GLN A 569 0.90 12.75 -30.73
N TYR A 570 0.74 11.51 -30.26
CA TYR A 570 0.78 10.28 -31.06
C TYR A 570 -0.35 9.29 -30.66
N PRO A 571 -1.63 9.65 -30.89
CA PRO A 571 -2.77 8.82 -30.51
C PRO A 571 -2.85 7.52 -31.34
N ALA A 572 -3.48 6.49 -30.76
CA ALA A 572 -3.59 5.14 -31.33
C ALA A 572 -4.23 5.08 -32.74
N ASP A 573 -5.13 6.02 -33.03
CA ASP A 573 -5.95 6.00 -34.24
C ASP A 573 -5.30 6.73 -35.44
N ASP A 574 -4.19 7.45 -35.22
CA ASP A 574 -3.57 8.27 -36.27
C ASP A 574 -2.56 7.48 -37.12
N LYS A 575 -3.08 6.57 -37.96
CA LYS A 575 -2.26 5.79 -38.93
C LYS A 575 -1.60 6.64 -40.03
N LYS A 576 -1.87 7.95 -40.08
CA LYS A 576 -1.58 8.80 -41.26
C LYS A 576 -0.11 9.15 -41.48
N LYS A 577 0.81 8.82 -40.56
CA LYS A 577 2.21 9.30 -40.63
C LYS A 577 3.30 8.23 -40.60
N GLY A 578 2.95 6.94 -40.66
CA GLY A 578 3.94 5.84 -40.62
C GLY A 578 4.70 5.67 -39.29
N ILE A 579 4.61 6.65 -38.38
CA ILE A 579 5.09 6.54 -36.99
C ILE A 579 4.04 5.74 -36.20
N PRO A 580 4.41 4.61 -35.56
CA PRO A 580 3.48 3.89 -34.71
C PRO A 580 3.05 4.79 -33.56
N ALA A 581 1.78 4.69 -33.18
CA ALA A 581 1.27 5.34 -31.98
C ALA A 581 2.20 5.06 -30.79
N PHE A 582 2.23 5.97 -29.81
CA PHE A 582 2.95 5.75 -28.55
C PHE A 582 2.34 4.52 -27.87
N ARG A 583 2.85 3.34 -28.23
CA ARG A 583 2.45 2.07 -27.63
C ARG A 583 2.85 2.16 -26.18
N THR A 584 1.94 1.74 -25.34
CA THR A 584 2.17 1.83 -23.93
C THR A 584 3.32 0.93 -23.52
N THR A 585 4.25 1.52 -22.78
CA THR A 585 5.24 0.78 -22.00
C THR A 585 4.58 -0.11 -20.95
N ARG A 586 3.28 0.12 -20.70
CA ARG A 586 2.39 -0.74 -19.95
C ARG A 586 1.51 -1.56 -20.88
N ILE A 587 1.17 -2.76 -20.45
CA ILE A 587 0.30 -3.68 -21.19
C ILE A 587 -1.12 -3.11 -21.35
N ASP A 588 -1.52 -2.17 -20.50
CA ASP A 588 -2.88 -1.69 -20.35
C ASP A 588 -3.28 -0.48 -21.19
N GLY A 589 -2.37 0.20 -21.90
CA GLY A 589 -2.77 1.39 -22.65
C GLY A 589 -2.91 2.67 -21.79
N GLY A 590 -2.78 2.57 -20.47
CA GLY A 590 -3.04 3.65 -19.51
C GLY A 590 -1.88 4.64 -19.31
N ALA A 591 -2.21 5.89 -19.01
CA ALA A 591 -1.20 6.87 -18.58
C ALA A 591 -0.98 6.75 -17.07
N PRO A 592 0.28 6.73 -16.57
CA PRO A 592 0.56 6.48 -15.15
C PRO A 592 0.10 7.65 -14.26
N ASP A 593 -0.56 7.32 -13.15
CA ASP A 593 -1.02 8.27 -12.12
C ASP A 593 -1.85 9.40 -12.70
N HIS A 594 -2.72 9.00 -13.63
CA HIS A 594 -3.70 9.83 -14.31
C HIS A 594 -5.08 9.19 -14.18
N GLN A 595 -6.14 9.99 -14.29
CA GLN A 595 -7.52 9.50 -14.29
C GLN A 595 -7.83 8.54 -15.46
N ASP A 596 -7.04 8.60 -16.53
CA ASP A 596 -7.18 7.73 -17.72
C ASP A 596 -6.20 6.54 -17.67
N GLU A 597 -5.70 6.23 -16.48
CA GLU A 597 -4.98 4.99 -16.25
C GLU A 597 -5.96 3.81 -16.42
N VAL A 598 -5.59 2.87 -17.27
CA VAL A 598 -6.40 1.72 -17.65
C VAL A 598 -5.92 0.52 -16.84
N GLN A 599 -6.82 -0.42 -16.54
CA GLN A 599 -6.43 -1.67 -15.89
C GLN A 599 -5.88 -2.67 -16.92
N PRO A 600 -4.79 -3.40 -16.60
CA PRO A 600 -4.24 -4.36 -17.53
C PRO A 600 -5.17 -5.52 -17.83
N PRO A 601 -5.15 -6.03 -19.06
CA PRO A 601 -5.90 -7.21 -19.43
C PRO A 601 -5.43 -8.41 -18.61
N ASN A 602 -6.33 -9.38 -18.43
CA ASN A 602 -5.96 -10.69 -17.91
C ASN A 602 -5.26 -11.49 -19.03
N LEU A 603 -3.93 -11.39 -19.10
CA LEU A 603 -3.13 -11.88 -20.22
C LEU A 603 -2.98 -13.41 -20.32
N ASP A 604 -3.27 -14.15 -19.26
CA ASP A 604 -2.67 -15.48 -19.10
C ASP A 604 -3.64 -16.66 -19.29
N GLY A 605 -4.94 -16.42 -19.51
CA GLY A 605 -5.97 -17.48 -19.44
C GLY A 605 -6.06 -18.18 -18.07
N LYS A 606 -5.19 -17.79 -17.13
CA LYS A 606 -5.18 -18.22 -15.73
C LYS A 606 -6.30 -17.51 -15.00
N LYS A 607 -6.94 -18.24 -14.09
CA LYS A 607 -7.98 -17.70 -13.22
C LYS A 607 -7.39 -16.53 -12.41
N SER A 608 -7.97 -15.34 -12.55
CA SER A 608 -7.66 -14.17 -11.73
C SER A 608 -8.51 -14.17 -10.47
N PHE A 609 -8.05 -13.46 -9.45
CA PHE A 609 -8.84 -13.14 -8.27
C PHE A 609 -10.16 -12.47 -8.67
N TYR A 610 -11.17 -12.61 -7.82
CA TYR A 610 -12.50 -12.08 -8.10
C TYR A 610 -12.45 -10.58 -8.34
N ASP A 611 -13.11 -10.15 -9.41
CA ASP A 611 -13.68 -8.82 -9.46
C ASP A 611 -15.11 -8.85 -8.91
N GLN A 612 -15.72 -7.68 -8.74
CA GLN A 612 -17.08 -7.55 -8.23
C GLN A 612 -18.13 -8.29 -9.08
N LYS A 613 -17.97 -8.33 -10.42
CA LYS A 613 -18.89 -9.01 -11.33
C LYS A 613 -18.79 -10.52 -11.17
N GLU A 614 -17.58 -11.05 -11.07
CA GLU A 614 -17.31 -12.47 -10.91
C GLU A 614 -17.70 -12.96 -9.51
N ALA A 615 -17.49 -12.15 -8.47
CA ALA A 615 -17.99 -12.43 -7.12
C ALA A 615 -19.52 -12.57 -7.11
N LEU A 616 -20.25 -11.67 -7.80
CA LEU A 616 -21.71 -11.75 -7.94
C LEU A 616 -22.16 -12.98 -8.74
N ARG A 617 -21.44 -13.36 -9.80
CA ARG A 617 -21.72 -14.59 -10.55
C ARG A 617 -21.56 -15.84 -9.68
N VAL A 618 -20.49 -15.89 -8.88
CA VAL A 618 -20.28 -16.97 -7.92
C VAL A 618 -21.38 -16.99 -6.87
N ALA A 619 -21.80 -15.82 -6.36
CA ALA A 619 -22.92 -15.72 -5.45
C ALA A 619 -24.20 -16.32 -6.02
N HIS A 620 -24.54 -15.95 -7.25
CA HIS A 620 -25.72 -16.47 -7.93
C HIS A 620 -25.62 -17.98 -8.17
N TRP A 621 -24.44 -18.49 -8.54
CA TRP A 621 -24.20 -19.91 -8.74
C TRP A 621 -24.36 -20.71 -7.43
N ILE A 622 -23.81 -20.24 -6.32
CA ILE A 622 -23.96 -20.84 -4.97
C ILE A 622 -25.45 -20.88 -4.57
N THR A 623 -26.16 -19.76 -4.71
CA THR A 623 -27.59 -19.68 -4.40
C THR A 623 -28.41 -20.68 -5.24
N LYS A 624 -28.10 -20.81 -6.54
CA LYS A 624 -28.77 -21.78 -7.43
C LYS A 624 -28.50 -23.23 -7.01
N LYS A 625 -27.34 -23.51 -6.43
CA LYS A 625 -26.95 -24.82 -5.90
C LYS A 625 -27.50 -25.10 -4.49
N ARG A 626 -28.14 -24.13 -3.83
CA ARG A 626 -28.62 -24.20 -2.42
C ARG A 626 -27.51 -24.57 -1.44
N TRP A 627 -26.35 -23.95 -1.62
CA TRP A 627 -25.16 -24.17 -0.79
C TRP A 627 -25.00 -23.14 0.32
#